data_AF-A0A2V8R508-F1
#
_entry.id   AF-A0A2V8R508-F1
#
_cell.length_a   1.000
_cell.length_b   1.000
_cell.length_c   1.000
_cell.angle_alpha   90.00
_cell.angle_beta   90.00
_cell.angle_gamma   90.00
#
_symmetry.space_group_name_H-M   'P 1'
#
loop_
_entity.id
_entity.type
_entity.pdbx_description
1 polymer ?
#
loop_
_entity_poly.entity_id
_entity_poly.type
_entity_poly.pdbx_seq_one_letter_code
_entity_poly.pdbx_strand_id
1 'polypeptide(L)' 'MSERDTRKPLVFSVVEDDGENVTIEISEEDYRRDLEAGIAEEDTLKPGRYKMKRGGFLARHPELKIKDRKRA' A
#
# COMPACT_ATOMS: atom_id res chain seq x y z
N MET A 1 26.23 3.34 2.24
CA MET A 1 25.88 2.06 1.60
C MET A 1 24.39 1.87 1.81
N SER A 2 23.56 1.95 0.77
CA SER A 2 22.12 1.71 0.92
C SER A 2 21.91 0.20 1.02
N GLU A 3 21.53 -0.28 2.21
CA GLU A 3 20.94 -1.62 2.36
C GLU A 3 19.85 -1.76 1.30
N ARG A 4 20.01 -2.74 0.42
CA ARG A 4 18.93 -3.10 -0.51
C ARG A 4 17.85 -3.70 0.38
N ASP A 5 16.75 -2.99 0.52
CA ASP A 5 15.60 -3.48 1.25
C ASP A 5 15.16 -4.80 0.59
N THR A 6 15.48 -5.93 1.23
CA THR A 6 15.14 -7.27 0.74
C THR A 6 13.69 -7.64 1.04
N ARG A 7 12.92 -6.74 1.67
CA ARG A 7 11.49 -6.96 1.87
C ARG A 7 10.81 -6.97 0.51
N LYS A 8 10.27 -8.14 0.14
CA LYS A 8 9.39 -8.24 -1.02
C LYS A 8 8.21 -7.27 -0.81
N PRO A 9 7.77 -6.56 -1.85
CA PRO A 9 6.63 -5.67 -1.73
C PRO A 9 5.39 -6.48 -1.33
N LEU A 10 4.57 -5.92 -0.43
CA LEU A 10 3.26 -6.44 -0.06
C LEU A 10 2.46 -6.72 -1.34
N VAL A 11 1.92 -7.93 -1.45
CA VAL A 11 1.16 -8.34 -2.62
C VAL A 11 -0.32 -8.09 -2.35
N PHE A 12 -0.92 -7.22 -3.15
CA PHE A 12 -2.36 -6.97 -3.12
C PHE A 12 -2.89 -6.82 -4.54
N SER A 13 -4.12 -7.26 -4.74
CA SER A 13 -4.81 -7.12 -6.02
C SER A 13 -5.67 -5.87 -6.01
N VAL A 14 -5.44 -4.96 -6.96
CA VAL A 14 -6.35 -3.81 -7.16
C VAL A 14 -7.55 -4.30 -7.96
N VAL A 15 -8.73 -4.27 -7.36
CA VAL A 15 -9.98 -4.72 -7.98
C VAL A 15 -10.68 -3.55 -8.69
N GLU A 16 -10.64 -2.36 -8.09
CA GLU A 16 -11.27 -1.16 -8.66
C GLU A 16 -10.37 0.05 -8.40
N ASP A 17 -10.29 0.95 -9.40
CA ASP A 17 -9.61 2.24 -9.29
C ASP A 17 -10.42 3.27 -10.06
N ASP A 18 -11.08 4.18 -9.33
CA ASP A 18 -11.85 5.28 -9.93
C ASP A 18 -11.02 6.60 -10.00
N GLY A 19 -9.72 6.52 -9.68
CA GLY A 19 -8.79 7.65 -9.62
C GLY A 19 -8.76 8.37 -8.26
N GLU A 20 -9.85 8.34 -7.50
CA GLU A 20 -9.92 8.90 -6.14
C GLU A 20 -9.97 7.79 -5.07
N ASN A 21 -10.61 6.68 -5.37
CA ASN A 21 -10.74 5.49 -4.53
C ASN A 21 -10.11 4.29 -5.23
N VAL A 22 -9.44 3.48 -4.42
CA VAL A 22 -8.85 2.21 -4.83
C VAL A 22 -9.42 1.13 -3.93
N THR A 23 -10.06 0.13 -4.52
CA THR A 23 -10.45 -1.09 -3.83
C THR A 23 -9.35 -2.11 -4.04
N ILE A 24 -8.71 -2.53 -2.96
CA ILE A 24 -7.75 -3.64 -2.96
C ILE A 24 -8.37 -4.88 -2.33
N GLU A 25 -7.96 -6.05 -2.79
CA GLU A 25 -8.32 -7.34 -2.25
C GLU A 25 -7.04 -8.06 -1.85
N ILE A 26 -7.06 -8.57 -0.61
CA ILE A 26 -6.01 -9.43 -0.07
C ILE A 26 -6.57 -10.85 -0.04
N SER A 27 -5.96 -11.74 -0.82
CA SER A 27 -6.30 -13.16 -0.78
C SER A 27 -5.66 -13.82 0.45
N GLU A 28 -6.18 -14.98 0.86
CA GLU A 28 -5.55 -15.78 1.92
C GLU A 28 -4.13 -16.23 1.54
N GLU A 29 -3.90 -16.46 0.25
CA GLU A 29 -2.58 -16.83 -0.27
C GLU A 29 -1.59 -15.66 -0.12
N ASP A 30 -1.99 -14.44 -0.50
CA ASP A 30 -1.14 -13.26 -0.40
C ASP A 30 -0.82 -12.93 1.07
N TYR A 31 -1.83 -12.98 1.94
CA TYR A 31 -1.64 -12.79 3.38
C TYR A 31 -0.62 -13.78 3.96
N ARG A 32 -0.75 -15.07 3.61
CA ARG A 32 0.19 -16.08 4.05
C ARG A 32 1.60 -15.86 3.49
N ARG A 33 1.71 -15.43 2.23
CA ARG A 33 3.01 -15.13 1.61
C ARG A 33 3.72 -13.98 2.30
N ASP A 34 2.97 -12.97 2.73
CA ASP A 34 3.51 -11.83 3.49
C ASP A 34 4.00 -12.27 4.87
N LEU A 35 3.24 -13.13 5.57
CA LEU A 35 3.67 -13.73 6.83
C LEU A 35 4.93 -14.62 6.66
N GLU A 36 4.95 -15.46 5.62
CA GLU A 36 6.10 -16.31 5.29
C GLU A 36 7.34 -15.48 4.88
N ALA A 37 7.13 -14.25 4.38
CA ALA A 37 8.19 -13.29 4.10
C ALA A 37 8.72 -12.58 5.36
N GLY A 38 8.16 -12.86 6.54
CA GLY A 38 8.58 -12.30 7.82
C GLY A 38 7.95 -10.94 8.14
N ILE A 39 6.87 -10.57 7.45
CA ILE A 39 6.09 -9.39 7.80
C ILE A 39 5.23 -9.73 9.02
N ALA A 40 5.25 -8.86 10.04
CA ALA A 40 4.49 -9.09 11.26
C ALA A 40 2.98 -9.01 10.97
N GLU A 41 2.16 -9.77 11.70
CA GLU A 41 0.70 -9.80 11.49
C GLU A 41 0.08 -8.40 11.65
N GLU A 42 0.61 -7.58 12.56
CA GLU A 42 0.19 -6.19 12.78
C GLU A 42 0.49 -5.24 11.61
N ASP A 43 1.48 -5.58 10.78
CA ASP A 43 1.93 -4.79 9.64
C ASP A 43 1.33 -5.26 8.31
N THR A 44 0.57 -6.36 8.31
CA THR A 44 -0.13 -6.88 7.12
C THR A 44 -1.65 -6.68 7.21
N LEU A 45 -2.28 -6.53 6.04
CA LEU A 45 -3.72 -6.47 5.93
C LEU A 45 -4.28 -7.90 5.94
N LYS A 46 -5.29 -8.14 6.76
CA LYS A 46 -5.97 -9.44 6.81
C LYS A 46 -6.65 -9.75 5.47
N PRO A 47 -6.94 -11.03 5.16
CA PRO A 47 -7.67 -11.38 3.95
C PRO A 47 -9.02 -10.66 3.89
N GLY A 48 -9.33 -10.03 2.76
CA GLY A 48 -10.55 -9.25 2.58
C GLY A 48 -10.43 -8.11 1.57
N ARG A 49 -11.53 -7.38 1.41
CA ARG A 49 -11.63 -6.20 0.53
C ARG A 49 -11.53 -4.92 1.32
N TYR A 50 -10.63 -4.04 0.88
CA TYR A 50 -10.38 -2.75 1.49
C TYR A 50 -10.60 -1.64 0.48
N LYS A 51 -11.53 -0.73 0.78
CA LYS A 51 -11.69 0.51 0.02
C LYS A 51 -10.83 1.60 0.65
N MET A 52 -9.88 2.10 -0.13
CA MET A 52 -8.97 3.16 0.26
C MET A 52 -9.19 4.40 -0.60
N LYS A 53 -8.95 5.57 -0.04
CA LYS A 53 -8.97 6.84 -0.80
C LYS A 53 -7.54 7.22 -1.17
N ARG A 54 -7.23 7.23 -2.47
CA ARG A 54 -5.95 7.67 -3.02
C ARG A 54 -5.69 9.11 -2.61
N GLY A 55 -4.53 9.36 -2.02
CA GLY A 55 -4.19 10.70 -1.54
C GLY A 55 -5.06 11.20 -0.38
N GLY A 56 -5.92 10.38 0.23
CA GLY A 56 -6.71 10.77 1.39
C GLY A 56 -5.84 11.23 2.57
N PHE A 57 -4.65 10.63 2.72
CA PHE A 57 -3.63 11.08 3.66
C PHE A 57 -3.15 12.51 3.36
N LEU A 58 -2.80 12.82 2.10
CA LEU A 58 -2.39 14.17 1.66
C LEU A 58 -3.56 15.17 1.64
N ALA A 59 -4.80 14.69 1.55
CA ALA A 59 -5.99 15.52 1.68
C ALA A 59 -6.24 15.95 3.14
N ARG A 60 -5.96 15.06 4.10
CA ARG A 60 -6.02 15.38 5.55
C ARG A 60 -4.82 16.17 6.04
N HIS A 61 -3.68 16.00 5.39
CA HIS A 61 -2.41 16.68 5.69
C HIS A 61 -1.96 17.53 4.50
N PRO A 62 -2.69 18.63 4.18
CA PRO A 62 -2.36 19.50 3.05
C PRO A 62 -0.95 20.13 3.19
N GLU A 63 -0.41 20.25 4.41
CA GLU A 63 0.95 20.70 4.72
C GLU A 63 2.03 19.78 4.14
N LEU A 64 1.72 18.50 3.93
CA LEU A 64 2.64 17.50 3.37
C LEU A 64 2.58 17.43 1.84
N LYS A 65 1.75 18.25 1.18
CA LYS A 65 1.79 18.40 -0.28
C LYS A 65 3.12 19.04 -0.67
N ILE A 66 4.11 18.21 -0.95
CA ILE A 66 5.38 18.62 -1.55
C ILE A 66 5.03 19.30 -2.87
N LYS A 67 5.18 20.63 -2.91
CA LYS A 67 5.05 21.43 -4.14
C LYS A 67 5.93 20.77 -5.20
N ASP A 68 5.32 20.43 -6.33
CA ASP A 68 5.95 19.77 -7.48
C ASP A 68 7.42 20.17 -7.63
N ARG A 69 8.31 19.25 -7.23
CA ARG A 69 9.69 19.34 -7.68
C ARG A 69 9.64 18.91 -9.14
N LYS A 70 9.45 19.89 -10.04
CA LYS A 70 9.60 19.71 -11.49
C LYS A 70 10.81 18.80 -11.72
N ARG A 71 10.57 17.57 -12.15
CA ARG A 71 11.61 16.77 -12.79
C ARG A 71 11.95 17.53 -14.06
N ALA A 72 13.05 18.26 -13.99
CA ALA A 72 13.76 18.76 -15.16
C ALA A 72 14.36 17.58 -15.92
#